data_AF-A0A2G6MZB3-F1
#
_entry.id   AF-A0A2G6MZB3-F1
#
_cell.length_a   1.000
_cell.length_b   1.000
_cell.length_c   1.000
_cell.angle_alpha   90.00
_cell.angle_beta   90.00
_cell.angle_gamma   90.00
#
_symmetry.space_group_name_H-M   'P 1'
#
loop_
_entity.id
_entity.type
_entity.pdbx_description
1 polymer ?
#
loop_
_entity_poly.entity_id
_entity_poly.type
_entity_poly.pdbx_seq_one_letter_code
_entity_poly.pdbx_strand_id
1 'polypeptide(L)'
;MAPSLTVPPLASIVPIFTCQAQFSEISEKNQMKSGMSRKGDCWANRVVERFFGSLETERVFGSQYLPREEAKRDVIDYIEMFYNSKRRHSYAGYLSPNDFEKEIE
;
A
#
# COMPACT_ATOMS: atom_id res chain seq x y z
N MET A 1 -22.22 -27.78 12.25
CA MET A 1 -21.46 -28.38 11.12
C MET A 1 -20.95 -27.22 10.29
N ALA A 2 -19.81 -26.64 10.69
CA ALA A 2 -19.30 -25.40 10.09
C ALA A 2 -18.61 -25.71 8.75
N PRO A 3 -18.80 -24.87 7.72
CA PRO A 3 -18.20 -25.09 6.42
C PRO A 3 -16.69 -24.89 6.50
N SER A 4 -15.95 -25.85 5.95
CA SER A 4 -14.51 -25.80 5.76
C SER A 4 -14.14 -24.58 4.91
N LEU A 5 -13.50 -23.59 5.54
CA LEU A 5 -12.81 -22.50 4.85
C LEU A 5 -11.60 -23.11 4.13
N THR A 6 -11.75 -23.38 2.83
CA THR A 6 -10.61 -23.72 1.98
C THR A 6 -9.77 -22.47 1.80
N VAL A 7 -8.72 -22.35 2.61
CA VAL A 7 -7.69 -21.31 2.49
C VAL A 7 -6.94 -21.56 1.17
N PRO A 8 -6.96 -20.63 0.20
CA PRO A 8 -6.20 -20.81 -1.03
C PRO A 8 -4.68 -20.74 -0.74
N PRO A 9 -3.86 -21.49 -1.50
CA PRO A 9 -2.44 -21.64 -1.23
C PRO A 9 -1.68 -20.32 -1.42
N LEU A 10 -0.63 -20.13 -0.61
CA LEU A 10 0.27 -18.98 -0.51
C LEU A 10 1.06 -18.62 -1.80
N ALA A 11 0.66 -19.14 -2.97
CA ALA A 11 1.29 -18.89 -4.27
C ALA A 11 0.80 -17.60 -4.97
N SER A 12 -0.13 -16.85 -4.38
CA SER A 12 -0.68 -15.62 -4.97
C SER A 12 0.08 -14.33 -4.61
N ILE A 13 1.17 -14.45 -3.85
CA ILE A 13 2.00 -13.31 -3.46
C ILE A 13 2.92 -12.94 -4.64
N VAL A 14 2.40 -12.01 -5.43
CA VAL A 14 3.07 -11.13 -6.41
C VAL A 14 3.33 -11.71 -7.81
N PRO A 15 2.54 -11.25 -8.79
CA PRO A 15 3.08 -10.79 -10.05
C PRO A 15 2.91 -9.26 -10.14
N ILE A 16 4.02 -8.54 -10.31
CA ILE A 16 4.05 -7.12 -10.74
C ILE A 16 3.62 -6.99 -12.24
N PHE A 17 2.81 -7.92 -12.73
CA PHE A 17 2.21 -7.92 -14.07
C PHE A 17 0.77 -8.46 -13.95
N THR A 18 -0.11 -7.73 -13.28
CA THR A 18 -1.54 -7.97 -13.45
C THR A 18 -1.93 -7.47 -14.83
N CYS A 19 -2.31 -8.40 -15.72
CA CYS A 19 -2.96 -8.04 -16.98
C CYS A 19 -4.23 -7.24 -16.65
N GLN A 20 -4.48 -6.12 -17.34
CA GLN A 20 -5.63 -5.25 -17.09
C GLN A 20 -6.96 -6.03 -17.06
N ALA A 21 -7.07 -7.08 -17.87
CA ALA A 21 -8.21 -7.99 -17.88
C ALA A 21 -8.42 -8.71 -16.53
N GLN A 22 -7.36 -9.25 -15.94
CA GLN A 22 -7.43 -9.94 -14.64
C GLN A 22 -7.81 -8.97 -13.52
N PHE A 23 -7.33 -7.72 -13.58
CA PHE A 23 -7.70 -6.69 -12.61
C PHE A 23 -9.18 -6.31 -12.72
N SER A 24 -9.71 -6.14 -13.94
CA SER A 24 -11.13 -5.84 -14.16
C SER A 24 -12.04 -6.96 -13.64
N GLU A 25 -11.72 -8.22 -13.93
CA GLU A 25 -12.50 -9.37 -13.44
C GLU A 25 -12.58 -9.40 -11.90
N ILE A 26 -11.46 -9.13 -11.22
CA ILE A 26 -11.42 -9.11 -9.75
C ILE A 26 -12.21 -7.91 -9.22
N SER A 27 -12.11 -6.75 -9.86
CA SER A 27 -12.85 -5.54 -9.46
C SER A 27 -14.36 -5.75 -9.57
N GLU A 28 -14.81 -6.33 -10.68
CA GLU A 28 -16.23 -6.64 -10.93
C GLU A 28 -16.77 -7.66 -9.92
N LYS A 29 -16.02 -8.74 -9.66
CA LYS A 29 -16.40 -9.76 -8.67
C LYS A 29 -16.58 -9.18 -7.27
N ASN A 30 -15.76 -8.20 -6.89
CA ASN A 30 -15.82 -7.57 -5.58
C ASN A 30 -16.70 -6.30 -5.55
N GLN A 31 -17.44 -6.01 -6.62
CA GLN A 31 -18.26 -4.80 -6.76
C GLN A 31 -17.46 -3.50 -6.52
N MET A 32 -16.16 -3.54 -6.77
CA MET A 32 -15.26 -2.40 -6.64
C MET A 32 -15.29 -1.57 -7.92
N LYS A 33 -15.35 -0.24 -7.79
CA LYS A 33 -15.18 0.65 -8.92
C LYS A 33 -13.70 0.71 -9.29
N SER A 34 -13.37 0.23 -10.49
CA SER A 34 -12.02 0.37 -11.05
C SER A 34 -11.75 1.83 -11.41
N GLY A 35 -10.82 2.45 -10.68
CA GLY A 35 -10.42 3.85 -10.84
C GLY A 35 -9.17 4.03 -11.69
N MET A 36 -9.05 3.33 -12.82
CA MET A 36 -7.90 3.49 -13.71
C MET A 36 -7.96 4.88 -14.37
N SER A 37 -7.13 5.81 -13.89
CA SER A 37 -7.04 7.13 -14.50
C SER A 37 -6.35 7.07 -15.87
N ARG A 38 -6.55 8.11 -16.68
CA ARG A 38 -5.91 8.23 -17.98
C ARG A 38 -4.39 8.24 -17.82
N LYS A 39 -3.69 7.66 -18.79
CA LYS A 39 -2.22 7.72 -18.85
C LYS A 39 -1.78 9.19 -18.83
N GLY A 40 -0.92 9.55 -17.88
CA GLY A 40 -0.42 10.92 -17.70
C GLY A 40 -1.22 11.77 -16.70
N ASP A 41 -2.23 11.22 -16.03
CA ASP A 41 -2.86 11.91 -14.89
C ASP A 41 -1.98 11.79 -13.64
N CYS A 42 -1.25 12.86 -13.34
CA CYS A 42 -0.36 12.92 -12.19
C CYS A 42 -1.13 12.98 -10.85
N TRP A 43 -2.39 13.41 -10.83
CA TRP A 43 -3.14 13.57 -9.59
C TRP A 43 -3.43 12.23 -8.92
N ALA A 44 -3.83 11.23 -9.72
CA ALA A 44 -4.08 9.88 -9.24
C ALA A 44 -2.81 9.21 -8.68
N ASN A 45 -1.62 9.50 -9.24
CA ASN A 45 -0.37 8.89 -8.81
C ASN A 45 0.35 9.67 -7.70
N ARG A 46 0.09 10.97 -7.56
CA ARG A 46 0.83 11.88 -6.66
C ARG A 46 0.91 11.40 -5.22
N VAL A 47 -0.15 10.80 -4.69
CA VAL A 47 -0.18 10.31 -3.30
C VAL A 47 0.79 9.13 -3.14
N VAL A 48 0.73 8.20 -4.09
CA VAL A 48 1.54 6.99 -4.12
C VAL A 48 3.01 7.32 -4.36
N GLU A 49 3.31 8.21 -5.31
CA GLU A 49 4.68 8.70 -5.57
C GLU A 49 5.30 9.36 -4.34
N ARG A 50 4.52 10.19 -3.62
CA ARG A 50 5.01 10.84 -2.40
C ARG A 50 5.30 9.85 -1.29
N PHE A 51 4.47 8.81 -1.15
CA PHE A 51 4.71 7.73 -0.20
C PHE A 51 6.02 6.99 -0.54
N PHE A 52 6.18 6.53 -1.78
CA PHE A 52 7.37 5.78 -2.18
C PHE A 52 8.64 6.61 -2.11
N GLY A 53 8.59 7.89 -2.52
CA GLY A 53 9.75 8.78 -2.37
C GLY A 53 10.16 8.98 -0.91
N SER A 54 9.19 9.02 0.01
CA SER A 54 9.47 9.10 1.45
C SER A 54 10.10 7.79 1.97
N LEU A 55 9.52 6.64 1.61
CA LEU A 55 10.01 5.32 2.01
C LEU A 55 11.46 5.10 1.54
N GLU A 56 11.73 5.42 0.28
CA GLU A 56 13.06 5.26 -0.29
C GLU A 56 14.08 6.16 0.41
N THR A 57 13.76 7.43 0.62
CA THR A 57 14.70 8.40 1.20
C THR A 57 14.97 8.14 2.68
N GLU A 58 13.96 7.73 3.44
CA GLU A 58 14.05 7.67 4.90
C GLU A 58 14.41 6.29 5.44
N ARG A 59 14.07 5.22 4.70
CA ARG A 59 14.30 3.84 5.18
C ARG A 59 15.22 3.03 4.30
N VAL A 60 15.08 3.15 2.97
CA VAL A 60 15.87 2.33 2.03
C VAL A 60 17.24 2.94 1.75
N PHE A 61 17.34 4.28 1.73
CA PHE A 61 18.58 4.98 1.42
C PHE A 61 19.65 4.72 2.49
N GLY A 62 20.72 4.03 2.11
CA GLY A 62 21.82 3.65 3.01
C GLY A 62 21.63 2.31 3.73
N SER A 63 20.47 1.66 3.57
CA SER A 63 20.20 0.33 4.14
C SER A 63 20.64 -0.78 3.19
N GLN A 64 21.38 -1.77 3.70
CA GLN A 64 21.72 -2.98 2.96
C GLN A 64 20.95 -4.15 3.57
N TYR A 65 19.94 -4.64 2.86
CA TYR A 65 19.19 -5.82 3.28
C TYR A 65 19.86 -7.08 2.74
N LEU A 66 20.14 -8.06 3.61
CA LEU A 66 20.71 -9.34 3.19
C LEU A 66 19.61 -10.34 2.78
N PRO A 67 18.62 -10.67 3.64
CA PRO A 67 17.48 -11.47 3.22
C PRO A 67 16.27 -10.62 2.84
N ARG A 68 15.52 -11.09 1.83
CA ARG A 68 14.23 -10.49 1.42
C ARG A 68 13.23 -10.35 2.58
N GLU A 69 13.24 -11.30 3.52
CA GLU A 69 12.33 -11.28 4.67
C GLU A 69 12.66 -10.20 5.71
N GLU A 70 13.92 -9.74 5.76
CA GLU A 70 14.30 -8.57 6.57
C GLU A 70 13.74 -7.30 5.94
N ALA A 71 13.97 -7.09 4.65
CA ALA A 71 13.42 -5.94 3.92
C ALA A 71 11.89 -5.85 4.04
N LYS A 72 11.19 -6.99 3.93
CA LYS A 72 9.72 -7.01 4.10
C LYS A 72 9.30 -6.57 5.49
N ARG A 73 9.90 -7.13 6.55
CA ARG A 73 9.59 -6.76 7.93
C ARG A 73 9.88 -5.29 8.19
N ASP A 74 10.99 -4.81 7.65
CA ASP A 74 11.42 -3.42 7.77
C ASP A 74 10.43 -2.44 7.11
N VAL A 75 9.93 -2.77 5.92
CA VAL A 75 8.91 -1.97 5.23
C VAL A 75 7.58 -1.99 5.98
N ILE A 76 7.14 -3.16 6.48
CA ILE A 76 5.90 -3.26 7.28
C ILE A 76 6.02 -2.43 8.56
N ASP A 77 7.12 -2.58 9.29
CA ASP A 77 7.43 -1.81 10.49
C ASP A 77 7.40 -0.30 10.21
N TYR A 78 8.03 0.12 9.12
CA TYR A 78 8.00 1.53 8.69
C TYR A 78 6.58 2.02 8.41
N ILE A 79 5.74 1.23 7.73
CA ILE A 79 4.35 1.62 7.41
C ILE A 79 3.52 1.75 8.70
N GLU A 80 3.54 0.73 9.55
CA GLU A 80 2.66 0.66 10.72
C GLU A 80 3.12 1.52 11.89
N MET A 81 4.40 1.44 12.26
CA MET A 81 4.94 2.03 13.49
C MET A 81 5.45 3.46 13.31
N PHE A 82 5.67 3.90 12.06
CA PHE A 82 6.18 5.23 11.76
C PHE A 82 5.26 6.02 10.81
N TYR A 83 5.01 5.53 9.61
CA TYR A 83 4.26 6.28 8.59
C TYR A 83 2.83 6.57 9.06
N ASN A 84 2.05 5.52 9.36
CA ASN A 84 0.64 5.68 9.71
C ASN A 84 0.44 6.30 11.10
N SER A 85 1.32 6.00 12.06
CA SER A 85 1.12 6.35 13.46
C SER A 85 1.88 7.59 13.94
N LYS A 86 2.92 8.06 13.24
CA LYS A 86 3.76 9.18 13.70
C LYS A 86 4.04 10.25 12.66
N ARG A 87 4.08 9.89 11.37
CA ARG A 87 4.48 10.83 10.30
C ARG A 87 3.46 11.94 10.15
N ARG A 88 3.89 13.19 10.39
CA ARG A 88 3.04 14.35 10.25
C ARG A 88 3.02 14.86 8.81
N HIS A 89 1.82 15.13 8.30
CA HIS A 89 1.67 15.73 6.97
C HIS A 89 1.16 17.18 7.09
N SER A 90 1.90 18.13 6.51
CA SER A 90 1.50 19.56 6.49
C SER A 90 0.12 19.79 5.87
N TYR A 91 -0.24 19.00 4.86
CA TYR A 91 -1.57 19.05 4.24
C TYR A 91 -2.69 18.61 5.20
N ALA A 92 -2.41 17.72 6.13
CA ALA A 92 -3.37 17.18 7.10
C ALA A 92 -3.29 17.92 8.45
N GLY A 93 -2.93 19.20 8.46
CA GLY A 93 -2.82 19.97 9.71
C GLY A 93 -1.71 19.48 10.65
N TYR A 94 -0.66 18.83 10.12
CA TYR A 94 0.39 18.18 10.89
C TYR A 94 -0.07 17.00 11.75
N LEU A 95 -1.19 16.38 11.39
CA LEU A 95 -1.64 15.12 11.97
C LEU A 95 -0.95 13.92 11.30
N SER A 96 -0.91 12.80 12.03
CA SER A 96 -0.56 11.51 11.44
C SER A 96 -1.73 10.98 10.61
N PRO A 97 -1.51 10.10 9.61
CA PRO A 97 -2.60 9.46 8.88
C PRO A 97 -3.67 8.85 9.79
N ASN A 98 -3.25 8.12 10.84
CA ASN A 98 -4.19 7.51 11.78
C ASN A 98 -4.98 8.55 12.59
N ASP A 99 -4.36 9.67 12.98
CA ASP A 99 -5.05 10.71 13.73
C ASP A 99 -6.00 11.51 12.84
N PHE A 100 -5.60 11.75 11.58
CA PHE A 100 -6.45 12.40 10.59
C PHE A 100 -7.69 11.56 10.26
N GLU A 101 -7.56 10.24 10.13
CA GLU A 101 -8.70 9.35 9.93
C GLU A 101 -9.68 9.37 11.11
N LYS A 102 -9.17 9.40 12.35
CA LYS A 102 -10.00 9.49 13.57
C LYS A 102 -10.78 10.81 13.70
N GLU A 103 -10.29 11.89 13.12
CA GLU A 103 -11.00 13.18 13.13
C GLU A 103 -12.09 13.27 12.06
N ILE A 104 -12.01 12.43 11.02
CA ILE A 104 -13.00 12.38 9.93
C ILE A 104 -14.18 11.45 10.26
N GLU A 105 -13.94 10.45 11.12
CA GLU A 105 -14.95 9.49 11.61
C GLU A 105 -15.91 10.13 12.63
#